data_AF-A0A8H2XSV1-F1
#
_entry.id   AF-A0A8H2XSV1-F1
#
_cell.length_a   1.000
_cell.length_b   1.000
_cell.length_c   1.000
_cell.angle_alpha   90.00
_cell.angle_beta   90.00
_cell.angle_gamma   90.00
#
_symmetry.space_group_name_H-M   'P 1'
#
loop_
_entity.id
_entity.type
_entity.pdbx_description
1 polymer ?
#
loop_
_entity_poly.entity_id
_entity_poly.type
_entity_poly.pdbx_seq_one_letter_code
_entity_poly.pdbx_strand_id
1 'polypeptide(L)'
;MVPSIDQLLFPGTHQWKEAGELLEAAMVRYLELSISLKDSLWPKEAPPKELATQIDYALEQIQDDFFPKIFHIRSSLAQMRNSIISPTCGLPREVLSEIFANVVFGFSDYSPGSESLETRVLTIYRAIYNLIGLLAPADRTPPSRSPVWLR
;
A
#
# COMPACT_ATOMS: atom_id res chain seq x y z
N MET A 1 -36.99 10.58 -10.55
CA MET A 1 -35.62 10.02 -10.67
C MET A 1 -35.59 8.80 -9.77
N VAL A 2 -35.53 7.59 -10.34
CA VAL A 2 -35.62 6.33 -9.57
C VAL A 2 -34.19 5.95 -9.15
N PRO A 3 -33.91 5.71 -7.86
CA PRO A 3 -32.58 5.33 -7.41
C PRO A 3 -32.21 3.96 -7.99
N SER A 4 -30.95 3.84 -8.44
CA SER A 4 -30.43 2.61 -9.03
C SER A 4 -30.34 1.50 -7.96
N ILE A 5 -30.51 0.24 -8.33
CA ILE A 5 -30.52 -0.92 -7.39
C ILE A 5 -29.22 -0.98 -6.55
N ASP A 6 -28.10 -0.51 -7.10
CA ASP A 6 -26.82 -0.41 -6.40
C ASP A 6 -26.85 0.56 -5.19
N GLN A 7 -27.69 1.61 -5.24
CA GLN A 7 -27.86 2.58 -4.14
C GLN A 7 -28.68 2.02 -2.97
N LEU A 8 -29.51 1.00 -3.21
CA LEU A 8 -30.36 0.37 -2.20
C LEU A 8 -29.66 -0.76 -1.44
N LEU A 9 -28.69 -1.44 -2.07
CA LEU A 9 -28.00 -2.57 -1.46
C LEU A 9 -26.78 -2.18 -0.64
N PHE A 10 -26.08 -1.07 -0.99
CA PHE A 10 -24.89 -0.63 -0.27
C PHE A 10 -24.80 0.91 -0.23
N PRO A 11 -25.53 1.60 0.66
CA PRO A 11 -25.50 3.06 0.71
C PRO A 11 -24.09 3.65 0.91
N GLY A 12 -23.18 2.89 1.54
CA GLY A 12 -21.78 3.27 1.70
C GLY A 12 -20.95 3.25 0.40
N THR A 13 -21.32 2.48 -0.62
CA THR A 13 -20.56 2.45 -1.88
C THR A 13 -20.81 3.70 -2.72
N HIS A 14 -22.02 4.25 -2.67
CA HIS A 14 -22.34 5.51 -3.32
C HIS A 14 -21.55 6.67 -2.71
N GLN A 15 -21.58 6.80 -1.38
CA GLN A 15 -20.84 7.84 -0.66
C GLN A 15 -19.33 7.73 -0.89
N TRP A 16 -18.78 6.51 -0.89
CA TRP A 16 -17.38 6.28 -1.20
C TRP A 16 -17.02 6.70 -2.64
N LYS A 17 -17.88 6.38 -3.62
CA LYS A 17 -17.66 6.76 -5.03
C LYS A 17 -17.71 8.28 -5.21
N GLU A 18 -18.71 8.94 -4.64
CA GLU A 18 -18.86 10.41 -4.67
C GLU A 18 -17.64 11.10 -4.03
N ALA A 19 -17.17 10.60 -2.88
CA ALA A 19 -15.94 11.10 -2.26
C ALA A 19 -14.71 10.91 -3.15
N GLY A 20 -14.65 9.81 -3.92
CA GLY A 20 -13.61 9.56 -4.91
C GLY A 20 -13.62 10.58 -6.05
N GLU A 21 -14.78 10.90 -6.60
CA GLU A 21 -14.96 11.91 -7.66
C GLU A 21 -14.57 13.31 -7.16
N LEU A 22 -14.95 13.66 -5.92
CA LEU A 22 -14.55 14.93 -5.29
C LEU A 22 -13.03 15.02 -5.10
N LEU A 23 -12.39 13.92 -4.68
CA LEU A 23 -10.94 13.86 -4.52
C LEU A 23 -10.21 14.03 -5.86
N GLU A 24 -10.67 13.36 -6.91
CA GLU A 24 -10.13 13.50 -8.26
C GLU A 24 -10.24 14.95 -8.75
N ALA A 25 -11.43 15.55 -8.65
CA ALA A 25 -11.65 16.93 -9.06
C ALA A 25 -10.76 17.93 -8.28
N ALA A 26 -10.58 17.70 -6.97
CA ALA A 26 -9.69 18.52 -6.15
C ALA A 26 -8.22 18.39 -6.57
N MET A 27 -7.74 17.16 -6.86
CA MET A 27 -6.38 16.94 -7.35
C MET A 27 -6.13 17.58 -8.71
N VAL A 28 -7.08 17.45 -9.65
CA VAL A 28 -6.99 18.08 -10.98
C VAL A 28 -6.90 19.60 -10.83
N ARG A 29 -7.78 20.20 -10.04
CA ARG A 29 -7.77 21.63 -9.77
C ARG A 29 -6.46 22.10 -9.12
N TYR A 30 -5.93 21.32 -8.17
CA TYR A 30 -4.65 21.63 -7.54
C TYR A 30 -3.51 21.61 -8.56
N LEU A 31 -3.45 20.59 -9.42
CA LEU A 31 -2.46 20.48 -10.48
C LEU A 31 -2.54 21.67 -11.47
N GLU A 32 -3.74 22.02 -11.92
CA GLU A 32 -3.95 23.18 -12.80
C GLU A 32 -3.46 24.48 -12.15
N LEU A 33 -3.78 24.68 -10.87
CA LEU A 33 -3.31 25.84 -10.12
C LEU A 33 -1.78 25.86 -9.98
N SER A 34 -1.15 24.71 -9.68
CA SER A 34 0.31 24.61 -9.60
C SER A 34 1.00 24.91 -10.94
N ILE A 35 0.42 24.48 -12.07
CA ILE A 35 0.91 24.81 -13.41
C ILE A 35 0.74 26.31 -13.67
N SER A 36 -0.45 26.86 -13.43
CA SER A 36 -0.75 28.27 -13.66
C SER A 36 0.09 29.20 -12.76
N LEU A 37 0.49 28.73 -11.58
CA LEU A 37 1.35 29.46 -10.66
C LEU A 37 2.65 29.82 -11.38
N LYS A 38 3.27 28.88 -12.10
CA LYS A 38 4.48 29.11 -12.90
C LYS A 38 4.30 30.24 -13.92
N ASP A 39 3.14 30.32 -14.55
CA ASP A 39 2.85 31.31 -15.60
C ASP A 39 2.50 32.69 -15.01
N SER A 40 1.98 32.72 -13.78
CA SER A 40 1.57 33.95 -13.08
C SER A 40 2.71 34.69 -12.38
N LEU A 41 3.92 34.10 -12.32
CA LEU A 41 5.01 34.53 -11.45
C LEU A 41 5.92 35.67 -11.98
N TRP A 42 5.52 36.35 -13.06
CA TRP A 42 6.24 37.52 -13.56
C TRP A 42 5.31 38.70 -13.91
N PRO A 43 5.64 39.96 -13.53
CA PRO A 43 6.39 40.44 -12.37
C PRO A 43 5.42 41.05 -11.34
N LYS A 44 5.16 40.37 -10.24
CA LYS A 44 4.34 40.91 -9.15
C LYS A 44 5.05 40.74 -7.82
N GLU A 45 5.47 41.88 -7.26
CA GLU A 45 5.69 42.33 -5.86
C GLU A 45 6.06 41.35 -4.72
N ALA A 46 5.87 40.04 -4.83
CA ALA A 46 6.25 39.09 -3.82
C ALA A 46 7.78 38.84 -3.85
N PRO A 47 8.47 38.91 -2.70
CA PRO A 47 9.89 38.60 -2.63
C PRO A 47 10.11 37.13 -3.02
N PRO A 48 10.98 36.81 -3.99
CA PRO A 48 11.18 35.45 -4.52
C PRO A 48 11.44 34.38 -3.46
N LYS A 49 12.04 34.77 -2.34
CA LYS A 49 12.35 33.89 -1.21
C LYS A 49 11.11 33.41 -0.44
N GLU A 50 10.10 34.28 -0.29
CA GLU A 50 8.87 33.93 0.42
C GLU A 50 8.08 32.89 -0.37
N LEU A 51 7.95 33.12 -1.67
CA LEU A 51 7.33 32.17 -2.59
C LEU A 51 8.05 30.82 -2.60
N ALA A 52 9.38 30.82 -2.70
CA ALA A 52 10.16 29.58 -2.65
C ALA A 52 9.87 28.78 -1.38
N THR A 53 9.87 29.46 -0.22
CA THR A 53 9.50 28.84 1.07
C THR A 53 8.09 28.24 1.06
N GLN A 54 7.11 28.93 0.45
CA GLN A 54 5.74 28.42 0.35
C GLN A 54 5.64 27.19 -0.57
N ILE A 55 6.41 27.17 -1.66
CA ILE A 55 6.48 26.02 -2.57
C ILE A 55 7.12 24.83 -1.85
N ASP A 56 8.25 25.05 -1.16
CA ASP A 56 8.95 24.00 -0.42
C ASP A 56 8.03 23.40 0.67
N TYR A 57 7.33 24.25 1.41
CA TYR A 57 6.35 23.82 2.41
C TYR A 57 5.19 23.02 1.79
N ALA A 58 4.68 23.43 0.63
CA ALA A 58 3.63 22.68 -0.07
C ALA A 58 4.13 21.31 -0.56
N LEU A 59 5.38 21.22 -1.03
CA LEU A 59 6.00 19.96 -1.42
C LEU A 59 6.17 19.01 -0.22
N GLU A 60 6.63 19.54 0.91
CA GLU A 60 6.72 18.79 2.17
C GLU A 60 5.35 18.27 2.61
N GLN A 61 4.30 19.10 2.59
CA GLN A 61 2.94 18.65 2.92
C GLN A 61 2.44 17.53 2.01
N ILE A 62 2.69 17.62 0.69
CA ILE A 62 2.31 16.54 -0.25
C ILE A 62 3.05 15.25 0.13
N GLN A 63 4.33 15.36 0.46
CA GLN A 63 5.16 14.21 0.77
C GLN A 63 4.78 13.54 2.09
N ASP A 64 4.61 14.34 3.14
CA ASP A 64 4.51 13.85 4.51
C ASP A 64 3.06 13.61 4.96
N ASP A 65 2.09 14.36 4.42
CA ASP A 65 0.68 14.21 4.80
C ASP A 65 -0.15 13.50 3.74
N PHE A 66 0.07 13.82 2.46
CA PHE A 66 -0.84 13.39 1.41
C PHE A 66 -0.54 11.96 0.93
N PHE A 67 0.72 11.65 0.59
CA PHE A 67 1.06 10.30 0.13
C PHE A 67 0.73 9.21 1.15
N PRO A 68 1.05 9.35 2.46
CA PRO A 68 0.70 8.33 3.45
C PRO A 68 -0.80 8.06 3.51
N LYS A 69 -1.65 9.09 3.38
CA LYS A 69 -3.11 8.93 3.31
C LYS A 69 -3.54 8.15 2.07
N ILE A 70 -2.97 8.44 0.90
CA ILE A 70 -3.26 7.70 -0.33
C ILE A 70 -2.84 6.23 -0.21
N PHE A 71 -1.67 5.95 0.35
CA PHE A 71 -1.24 4.58 0.62
C PHE A 71 -2.19 3.86 1.58
N HIS A 72 -2.63 4.54 2.64
CA HIS A 72 -3.57 3.98 3.59
C HIS A 72 -4.92 3.66 2.93
N ILE A 73 -5.49 4.58 2.15
CA ILE A 73 -6.73 4.36 1.38
C ILE A 73 -6.59 3.13 0.47
N ARG A 74 -5.49 3.03 -0.28
CA ARG A 74 -5.23 1.88 -1.17
C ARG A 74 -5.14 0.58 -0.39
N SER A 75 -4.44 0.57 0.75
CA SER A 75 -4.31 -0.61 1.62
C SER A 75 -5.66 -1.04 2.17
N SER A 76 -6.46 -0.11 2.70
CA SER A 76 -7.80 -0.40 3.22
C SER A 76 -8.73 -0.96 2.15
N LEU A 77 -8.71 -0.40 0.93
CA LEU A 77 -9.51 -0.90 -0.19
C LEU A 77 -9.05 -2.29 -0.66
N ALA A 78 -7.74 -2.53 -0.69
CA ALA A 78 -7.19 -3.83 -1.02
C ALA A 78 -7.57 -4.89 0.03
N GLN A 79 -7.50 -4.54 1.32
CA GLN A 79 -7.93 -5.41 2.42
C GLN A 79 -9.43 -5.72 2.34
N MET A 80 -10.27 -4.71 2.10
CA MET A 80 -11.71 -4.88 1.93
C MET A 80 -12.05 -5.75 0.71
N ARG A 81 -11.37 -5.52 -0.42
CA ARG A 81 -11.51 -6.37 -1.61
C ARG A 81 -11.12 -7.81 -1.29
N ASN A 82 -10.00 -8.01 -0.59
CA ASN A 82 -9.51 -9.33 -0.25
C ASN A 82 -10.44 -10.04 0.74
N SER A 83 -11.07 -9.34 1.69
CA SER A 83 -12.04 -9.95 2.60
C SER A 83 -13.35 -10.36 1.91
N ILE A 84 -13.74 -9.65 0.85
CA ILE A 84 -14.92 -9.98 0.04
C ILE A 84 -14.64 -11.18 -0.88
N ILE A 85 -13.44 -11.22 -1.49
CA ILE A 85 -13.11 -12.19 -2.55
C ILE A 85 -12.42 -13.45 -2.01
N SER A 86 -11.73 -13.38 -0.87
CA SER A 86 -10.89 -14.50 -0.41
C SER A 86 -11.63 -15.51 0.45
N PRO A 87 -11.65 -16.80 0.07
CA PRO A 87 -12.05 -17.90 0.95
C PRO A 87 -11.09 -18.08 2.14
N THR A 88 -9.84 -17.57 2.07
CA THR A 88 -8.82 -17.80 3.11
C THR A 88 -9.05 -17.03 4.40
N CYS A 89 -9.82 -15.93 4.36
CA CYS A 89 -10.29 -15.27 5.59
C CYS A 89 -11.35 -16.09 6.35
N GLY A 90 -11.92 -17.13 5.72
CA GLY A 90 -12.83 -18.09 6.33
C GLY A 90 -12.18 -19.40 6.76
N LEU A 91 -10.87 -19.57 6.58
CA LEU A 91 -10.19 -20.79 6.99
C LEU A 91 -9.97 -20.79 8.51
N PRO A 92 -10.39 -21.86 9.22
CA PRO A 92 -10.09 -22.04 10.63
C PRO A 92 -8.59 -21.97 10.90
N ARG A 93 -8.22 -21.50 12.10
CA ARG A 93 -6.83 -21.37 12.54
C ARG A 93 -6.05 -22.67 12.36
N GLU A 94 -6.72 -23.80 12.57
CA GLU A 94 -6.21 -25.15 12.47
C GLU A 94 -5.75 -25.47 11.05
N VAL A 95 -6.54 -25.09 10.04
CA VAL A 95 -6.20 -25.29 8.62
C VAL A 95 -5.02 -24.42 8.20
N LEU A 96 -4.97 -23.18 8.68
CA LEU A 96 -3.80 -22.32 8.45
C LEU A 96 -2.56 -22.91 9.12
N SER A 97 -2.66 -23.34 10.38
CA SER A 97 -1.56 -23.98 11.10
C SER A 97 -1.05 -25.23 10.39
N GLU A 98 -1.93 -26.02 9.79
CA GLU A 98 -1.56 -27.21 9.02
C GLU A 98 -0.88 -26.87 7.68
N ILE A 99 -1.33 -25.83 6.98
CA ILE A 99 -0.63 -25.32 5.79
C ILE A 99 0.78 -24.83 6.16
N PHE A 100 0.91 -24.04 7.23
CA PHE A 100 2.21 -23.57 7.71
C PHE A 100 3.10 -24.75 8.15
N ALA A 101 2.55 -25.74 8.86
CA ALA A 101 3.29 -26.93 9.26
C ALA A 101 3.77 -27.73 8.04
N ASN A 102 2.94 -27.91 7.02
CA ASN A 102 3.34 -28.59 5.78
C ASN A 102 4.41 -27.80 5.00
N VAL A 103 4.37 -26.47 5.01
CA VAL A 103 5.40 -25.65 4.36
C VAL A 103 6.72 -25.68 5.15
N VAL A 104 6.68 -25.77 6.48
CA VAL A 104 7.90 -25.82 7.31
C VAL A 104 8.51 -27.21 7.39
N PHE A 105 7.67 -28.24 7.52
CA PHE A 105 8.08 -29.62 7.77
C PHE A 105 7.97 -30.54 6.54
N GLY A 106 7.24 -30.17 5.49
CA GLY A 106 7.10 -30.96 4.26
C GLY A 106 8.40 -31.12 3.46
N PHE A 107 9.46 -30.41 3.84
CA PHE A 107 10.82 -30.63 3.34
C PHE A 107 11.57 -31.74 4.09
N SER A 108 10.90 -32.58 4.90
CA SER A 108 11.58 -33.64 5.67
C SER A 108 11.92 -34.91 4.89
N ASP A 109 11.45 -35.05 3.65
CA ASP A 109 11.76 -36.22 2.81
C ASP A 109 13.19 -36.16 2.20
N TYR A 110 13.98 -35.16 2.58
CA TYR A 110 15.33 -34.96 2.07
C TYR A 110 16.34 -35.86 2.78
N SER A 111 16.94 -36.75 1.99
CA SER A 111 17.98 -37.69 2.39
C SER A 111 19.11 -37.01 3.18
N PRO A 112 19.54 -37.55 4.33
CA PRO A 112 20.36 -36.87 5.34
C PRO A 112 21.84 -36.61 4.95
N GLY A 113 22.19 -36.60 3.66
CA GLY A 113 23.58 -36.57 3.20
C GLY A 113 24.00 -35.40 2.29
N SER A 114 23.10 -34.52 1.85
CA SER A 114 23.40 -33.61 0.73
C SER A 114 23.27 -32.11 0.99
N GLU A 115 22.54 -31.68 2.02
CA GLU A 115 22.30 -30.25 2.25
C GLU A 115 22.84 -29.78 3.59
N SER A 116 23.59 -28.69 3.55
CA SER A 116 24.04 -28.01 4.76
C SER A 116 22.83 -27.46 5.53
N LEU A 117 22.96 -27.37 6.85
CA LEU A 117 21.94 -26.77 7.72
C LEU A 117 21.56 -25.35 7.25
N GLU A 118 22.52 -24.61 6.72
CA GLU A 118 22.34 -23.27 6.17
C GLU A 118 21.36 -23.26 4.97
N THR A 119 21.53 -24.19 4.03
CA THR A 119 20.61 -24.34 2.88
C THR A 119 19.19 -24.67 3.32
N ARG A 120 19.05 -25.50 4.35
CA ARG A 120 17.73 -25.87 4.92
C ARG A 120 17.04 -24.68 5.57
N VAL A 121 17.76 -23.91 6.39
CA VAL A 121 17.22 -22.70 7.03
C VAL A 121 16.80 -21.67 5.98
N LEU A 122 17.62 -21.45 4.94
CA LEU A 122 17.29 -20.55 3.84
C LEU A 122 16.05 -21.01 3.05
N THR A 123 15.87 -22.31 2.85
CA THR A 123 14.72 -22.87 2.14
C THR A 123 13.43 -22.69 2.94
N ILE A 124 13.44 -23.02 4.23
CA ILE A 124 12.30 -22.81 5.13
C ILE A 124 11.97 -21.32 5.22
N TYR A 125 12.98 -20.47 5.38
CA TYR A 125 12.80 -19.02 5.43
C TYR A 125 12.14 -18.50 4.14
N ARG A 126 12.63 -18.90 2.96
CA ARG A 126 12.04 -18.51 1.67
C ARG A 126 10.60 -19.01 1.52
N ALA A 127 10.33 -20.26 1.92
CA ALA A 127 9.00 -20.85 1.82
C ALA A 127 7.99 -20.13 2.72
N ILE A 128 8.37 -19.81 3.96
CA ILE A 128 7.56 -19.00 4.89
C ILE A 128 7.33 -17.60 4.31
N TYR A 129 8.36 -16.94 3.79
CA TYR A 129 8.22 -15.60 3.21
C TYR A 129 7.34 -15.57 1.96
N ASN A 130 7.40 -16.61 1.13
CA ASN A 130 6.51 -16.75 -0.02
C ASN A 130 5.06 -16.99 0.41
N LEU A 131 4.85 -17.81 1.44
CA LEU A 131 3.53 -18.07 1.99
C LEU A 131 2.93 -16.83 2.67
N ILE A 132 3.73 -16.10 3.45
CA ILE A 132 3.34 -14.81 4.03
C ILE A 132 3.10 -13.79 2.92
N GLY A 133 3.90 -13.77 1.85
CA GLY A 133 3.67 -12.89 0.70
C GLY A 133 2.37 -13.21 -0.08
N LEU A 134 1.90 -14.46 -0.01
CA LEU A 134 0.63 -14.91 -0.59
C LEU A 134 -0.56 -14.61 0.35
N LEU A 135 -0.34 -14.68 1.66
CA LEU A 135 -1.37 -14.52 2.70
C LEU A 135 -1.48 -13.09 3.27
N ALA A 136 -0.43 -12.29 3.17
CA ALA A 136 -0.43 -10.88 3.52
C ALA A 136 -0.98 -10.08 2.34
N PRO A 137 -1.81 -9.05 2.58
CA PRO A 137 -2.00 -8.00 1.60
C PRO A 137 -0.61 -7.41 1.31
N ALA A 138 -0.22 -7.33 0.04
CA ALA A 138 1.12 -6.93 -0.38
C ALA A 138 1.51 -5.53 0.14
N ASP A 139 2.09 -5.48 1.33
CA ASP A 139 2.81 -4.33 1.84
C ASP A 139 4.22 -4.39 1.27
N ARG A 140 4.42 -3.70 0.15
CA ARG A 140 5.74 -3.54 -0.48
C ARG A 140 6.30 -2.18 -0.09
N THR A 141 6.93 -2.13 1.08
CA THR A 141 8.06 -1.22 1.26
C THR A 141 9.32 -1.91 0.73
N PRO A 142 10.10 -1.30 -0.18
CA PRO A 142 11.40 -1.85 -0.54
C PRO A 142 12.33 -1.78 0.68
N PRO A 143 13.21 -2.78 0.89
CA PRO A 143 14.19 -2.71 1.97
C PRO A 143 15.08 -1.49 1.74
N SER A 144 14.96 -0.51 2.64
CA SER A 144 15.90 0.59 2.78
C SER A 144 17.31 0.00 2.89
N ARG A 145 18.12 0.25 1.86
CA ARG A 145 19.56 0.00 1.91
C ARG A 145 20.22 1.14 2.68
N SER A 146 20.36 0.98 3.98
CA SER A 146 21.44 1.66 4.71
C SER A 146 22.15 0.64 5.61
N PRO A 147 23.49 0.46 5.45
CA PRO A 147 24.26 -0.36 6.36
C PRO A 147 24.54 0.44 7.63
N VAL A 148 23.76 0.18 8.67
CA VAL A 148 24.08 0.59 10.04
C VAL A 148 24.97 -0.48 10.65
N TRP A 149 26.22 -0.60 10.19
CA TRP A 149 27.36 -1.15 10.93
C TRP A 149 28.63 -0.76 10.16
N LEU A 150 29.30 0.31 10.60
CA LEU A 150 30.75 0.47 10.64
C LEU A 150 31.05 1.79 11.37
N ARG A 151 31.17 1.65 12.69
CA ARG A 151 32.08 2.43 13.53
C ARG A 151 33.10 1.45 14.08
#